data_AF-A0A960CDQ2-F1
#
_entry.id   AF-A0A960CDQ2-F1
#
_cell.length_a   1.000
_cell.length_b   1.000
_cell.length_c   1.000
_cell.angle_alpha   90.00
_cell.angle_beta   90.00
_cell.angle_gamma   90.00
#
_symmetry.space_group_name_H-M   'P 1'
#
loop_
_entity.id
_entity.type
_entity.pdbx_description
1 polymer ?
#
loop_
_entity_poly.entity_id
_entity_poly.type
_entity_poly.pdbx_seq_one_letter_code
_entity_poly.pdbx_strand_id
1 'polypeptide(L)' 'MSTVFTCGHCGADLADGSITTAEGASVRVAECPNGHGKIKSPTCCGSDMTCSV' A
#
# COMPACT_ATOMS: atom_id res chain seq x y z
N MET A 1 16.23 -5.55 -2.52
CA MET A 1 16.02 -4.19 -3.06
C MET A 1 14.57 -3.84 -2.82
N SER A 2 14.26 -3.01 -1.82
CA SER A 2 12.87 -2.62 -1.52
C SER A 2 12.45 -1.53 -2.48
N THR A 3 11.52 -1.83 -3.39
CA THR A 3 10.99 -0.86 -4.35
C THR A 3 10.14 0.17 -3.62
N VAL A 4 10.59 1.42 -3.61
CA VAL A 4 9.82 2.56 -3.09
C VAL A 4 8.71 2.86 -4.10
N PHE A 5 7.45 2.82 -3.68
CA PHE A 5 6.33 3.20 -4.53
C PHE A 5 6.16 4.72 -4.47
N THR A 6 6.18 5.38 -5.61
CA THR A 6 5.96 6.83 -5.73
C THR A 6 4.59 7.16 -6.33
N CYS A 7 3.97 8.25 -5.89
CA CYS A 7 2.70 8.72 -6.41
C CYS A 7 2.86 9.22 -7.86
N GLY A 8 2.12 8.66 -8.82
CA GLY A 8 2.19 9.09 -10.23
C GLY A 8 1.75 10.53 -10.50
N HIS A 9 1.02 11.16 -9.58
CA HIS A 9 0.57 12.55 -9.73
C HIS A 9 1.61 13.59 -9.28
N CYS A 10 2.29 13.33 -8.15
CA CYS A 10 3.18 14.31 -7.52
C CYS A 10 4.62 13.83 -7.35
N GLY A 11 4.92 12.57 -7.70
CA GLY A 11 6.24 11.96 -7.55
C GLY A 11 6.66 11.67 -6.10
N ALA A 12 5.86 12.07 -5.10
CA ALA A 12 6.19 11.84 -3.70
C ALA A 12 6.16 10.35 -3.34
N ASP A 13 7.05 9.94 -2.44
CA ASP A 13 7.05 8.59 -1.86
C ASP A 13 5.72 8.32 -1.14
N LEU A 14 5.13 7.16 -1.44
CA LEU A 14 3.91 6.72 -0.79
C LEU A 14 4.27 6.18 0.61
N ALA A 15 3.54 6.64 1.61
CA ALA A 15 3.70 6.18 2.99
C ALA A 15 2.95 4.85 3.19
N ASP A 16 3.46 3.98 4.05
CA ASP A 16 2.73 2.76 4.40
C ASP A 16 1.53 3.09 5.29
N GLY A 17 0.41 2.45 4.98
CA GLY A 17 -0.84 2.60 5.69
C GLY A 17 -1.60 1.28 5.76
N SER A 18 -2.66 1.27 6.53
CA SER A 18 -3.57 0.14 6.63
C SER A 18 -5.00 0.63 6.74
N ILE A 19 -5.89 0.06 5.95
CA ILE A 19 -7.32 0.33 6.02
C ILE A 19 -8.05 -0.90 6.52
N THR A 20 -9.07 -0.69 7.34
CA THR A 20 -10.02 -1.74 7.71
C THR A 20 -11.16 -1.72 6.71
N THR A 21 -11.37 -2.82 6.00
CA THR A 21 -12.54 -2.96 5.11
C THR A 21 -13.81 -3.12 5.95
N ALA A 22 -14.97 -2.91 5.32
CA ALA A 22 -16.27 -3.11 5.99
C ALA A 22 -16.47 -4.55 6.52
N GLU A 23 -15.75 -5.52 5.94
CA GLU A 23 -15.71 -6.91 6.39
C GLU A 23 -14.78 -7.15 7.59
N GLY A 24 -14.13 -6.10 8.11
CA GLY A 24 -13.20 -6.18 9.24
C GLY A 24 -11.78 -6.63 8.87
N ALA A 25 -11.50 -6.86 7.59
CA ALA A 25 -10.17 -7.25 7.14
C ALA A 25 -9.23 -6.03 7.10
N SER A 26 -8.04 -6.17 7.68
CA SER A 26 -6.99 -5.15 7.63
C SER A 26 -6.16 -5.32 6.36
N VAL A 27 -6.22 -4.35 5.46
CA VAL A 27 -5.52 -4.36 4.18
C VAL A 27 -4.41 -3.31 4.21
N ARG A 28 -3.19 -3.71 3.86
CA ARG A 28 -2.06 -2.80 3.70
C ARG A 28 -2.25 -1.96 2.43
N VAL A 29 -2.06 -0.65 2.56
CA VAL A 29 -2.16 0.31 1.46
C VAL A 29 -0.95 1.23 1.49
N ALA A 30 -0.60 1.79 0.34
CA ALA A 30 0.37 2.87 0.26
C ALA A 30 -0.42 4.17 0.03
N GLU A 31 -0.35 5.11 0.96
CA GLU A 31 -1.08 6.37 0.92
C GLU A 31 -0.17 7.53 0.52
N CYS A 32 -0.68 8.39 -0.38
CA CYS A 32 0.04 9.59 -0.75
C CYS A 32 -0.09 10.62 0.38
N PRO A 33 1.02 11.16 0.92
CA PRO A 33 0.96 12.17 1.98
C PRO A 33 0.27 13.47 1.55
N ASN A 34 0.15 13.71 0.24
CA ASN A 34 -0.55 14.85 -0.33
C ASN A 34 -2.05 14.57 -0.59
N GLY A 35 -2.56 13.39 -0.24
CA GLY A 35 -3.99 13.05 -0.36
C GLY A 35 -4.47 12.76 -1.79
N HIS A 36 -3.58 12.64 -2.77
CA HIS A 36 -3.97 12.35 -4.17
C HIS A 36 -4.60 10.97 -4.37
N GLY A 37 -4.35 10.03 -3.46
CA GLY A 37 -4.91 8.68 -3.57
C GLY A 37 -4.20 7.67 -2.68
N LYS A 38 -4.77 6.46 -2.66
CA LYS A 38 -4.25 5.29 -1.94
C LYS A 38 -4.12 4.14 -2.93
N ILE A 39 -2.99 3.44 -2.91
CA ILE A 39 -2.76 2.25 -3.72
C ILE A 39 -2.94 1.04 -2.80
N LYS A 40 -3.80 0.10 -3.19
CA LYS A 40 -3.86 -1.20 -2.52
C LYS A 40 -2.55 -1.93 -2.78
N SER A 41 -1.84 -2.31 -1.72
CA SER A 41 -0.57 -3.03 -1.85
C SER A 41 -0.80 -4.27 -2.73
N PRO A 42 0.04 -4.53 -3.76
CA PRO A 42 -0.16 -5.67 -4.64
C PRO A 42 0.01 -6.97 -3.86
N THR A 43 -1.06 -7.75 -3.75
CA THR A 43 -1.01 -9.15 -3.33
C THR A 43 -0.35 -9.97 -4.44
N CYS A 44 0.74 -10.68 -4.15
CA CYS A 44 1.35 -11.59 -5.11
C CYS A 44 0.66 -12.96 -4.98
N CYS A 45 0.02 -13.43 -6.06
CA CYS A 45 -0.67 -14.72 -6.07
C CYS A 45 -1.77 -14.83 -4.98
N GLY A 46 -2.48 -13.74 -4.69
CA GLY A 46 -3.58 -13.72 -3.71
C GLY A 46 -3.13 -13.75 -2.23
N SER A 47 -1.82 -13.82 -1.97
CA SER A 47 -1.24 -13.71 -0.64
C SER A 47 -0.61 -12.33 -0.47
N ASP A 48 -0.81 -11.72 0.71
CA ASP A 48 -0.01 -10.57 1.09
C ASP A 48 1.46 -11.05 1.08
N MET A 49 2.37 -10.26 0.51
CA MET A 49 3.81 -10.57 0.52
C MET A 49 4.33 -10.47 1.95
N THR A 50 3.90 -11.40 2.79
CA THR A 50 4.38 -11.60 4.14
C THR A 50 5.69 -12.35 4.02
N CYS A 51 6.78 -11.66 4.34
CA CYS A 51 8.06 -12.30 4.49
C CYS A 51 7.97 -13.16 5.76
N SER A 52 7.81 -14.48 5.61
CA SER A 52 8.08 -15.42 6.69
C SER A 52 9.60 -15.46 6.87
N VAL A 53 10.07 -14.76 7.90
CA VAL A 53 11.45 -14.79 8.37
C VAL A 53 11.84 -16.17 8.90
#